data_AF-A0A9D8BVL2-F1
#
_entry.id   AF-A0A9D8BVL2-F1
#
_cell.length_a   1.000
_cell.length_b   1.000
_cell.length_c   1.000
_cell.angle_alpha   90.00
_cell.angle_beta   90.00
_cell.angle_gamma   90.00
#
_symmetry.space_group_name_H-M   'P 1'
#
loop_
_entity.id
_entity.type
_entity.pdbx_description
1 polymer ?
#
loop_
_entity_poly.entity_id
_entity_poly.type
_entity_poly.pdbx_seq_one_letter_code
_entity_poly.pdbx_strand_id
1 'polypeptide(L)'
;PRRRWPKSLSDPTRRTGEKNGTKRNILVDENGVPLSLVVTAANRHDSAALEPLLKGRIVSPARKRKQNLCLDAGYVGKEATAEENGFVPHIRPRGEEKKAIATNPKFKARRWVVELAQSWFNRYLKLVPRREKTHRSYVALTTLAASMIILNKVMVIYR
;
A
#
# COMPACT_ATOMS: atom_id res chain seq x y z
N PRO A 1 3.31 -3.61 -61.43
CA PRO A 1 2.25 -4.03 -60.47
C PRO A 1 2.84 -4.46 -59.11
N ARG A 2 2.74 -3.61 -58.07
CA ARG A 2 3.26 -3.91 -56.72
C ARG A 2 2.35 -4.93 -56.03
N ARG A 3 2.90 -6.07 -55.60
CA ARG A 3 2.16 -7.09 -54.83
C ARG A 3 1.74 -6.50 -53.48
N ARG A 4 0.44 -6.52 -53.17
CA ARG A 4 -0.07 -6.21 -51.83
C ARG A 4 0.21 -7.41 -50.92
N TRP A 5 0.92 -7.17 -49.82
CA TRP A 5 1.06 -8.16 -48.75
C TRP A 5 -0.31 -8.49 -48.17
N PRO A 6 -0.61 -9.77 -47.83
CA PRO A 6 -1.86 -10.09 -47.17
C PRO A 6 -1.89 -9.42 -45.80
N LYS A 7 -3.05 -8.83 -45.44
CA LYS A 7 -3.31 -8.38 -44.07
C LYS A 7 -3.10 -9.58 -43.15
N SER A 8 -2.30 -9.40 -42.09
CA SER A 8 -2.01 -10.47 -41.14
C SER A 8 -3.30 -11.10 -40.63
N LEU A 9 -3.43 -12.42 -40.79
CA LEU A 9 -4.39 -13.28 -40.07
C LEU A 9 -3.95 -13.45 -38.61
N SER A 10 -3.48 -12.36 -37.99
CA SER A 10 -3.37 -12.32 -36.55
C SER A 10 -4.76 -12.02 -36.04
N ASP A 11 -5.51 -13.07 -35.67
CA ASP A 11 -6.53 -12.91 -34.64
C ASP A 11 -5.95 -11.99 -33.55
N PRO A 12 -6.73 -11.04 -33.00
CA PRO A 12 -6.25 -10.24 -31.89
C PRO A 12 -5.77 -11.21 -30.83
N THR A 13 -4.45 -11.26 -30.61
CA THR A 13 -3.86 -12.16 -29.63
C THR A 13 -4.64 -11.95 -28.34
N ARG A 14 -5.43 -12.94 -27.94
CA ARG A 14 -6.17 -12.89 -26.66
C ARG A 14 -5.14 -12.43 -25.65
N ARG A 15 -5.40 -11.37 -24.89
CA ARG A 15 -4.47 -10.88 -23.86
C ARG A 15 -4.19 -12.04 -22.90
N THR A 16 -3.15 -12.82 -23.17
CA THR A 16 -2.64 -13.87 -22.30
C THR A 16 -1.92 -13.14 -21.16
N GLY A 17 -2.69 -12.57 -20.22
CA GLY A 17 -2.13 -11.54 -19.35
C GLY A 17 -3.02 -11.01 -18.24
N GLU A 18 -4.24 -11.52 -18.01
CA GLU A 18 -4.90 -11.30 -16.72
C GLU A 18 -4.23 -12.19 -15.68
N LYS A 19 -3.04 -11.77 -15.22
CA LYS A 19 -2.42 -12.38 -14.05
C LYS A 19 -3.37 -12.09 -12.88
N ASN A 20 -3.93 -13.15 -12.30
CA ASN A 20 -4.72 -13.11 -11.06
C ASN A 20 -3.82 -12.70 -9.87
N GLY A 21 -3.38 -11.45 -9.87
CA GLY A 21 -2.56 -10.86 -8.83
C GLY A 21 -3.40 -10.33 -7.69
N THR A 22 -2.79 -10.24 -6.51
CA THR A 22 -3.41 -9.64 -5.32
C THR A 22 -2.47 -8.58 -4.78
N LYS A 23 -3.04 -7.43 -4.40
CA LYS A 23 -2.32 -6.35 -3.75
C LYS A 23 -2.64 -6.33 -2.26
N ARG A 24 -1.63 -6.01 -1.46
CA ARG A 24 -1.77 -5.74 -0.02
C ARG A 24 -1.56 -4.26 0.15
N ASN A 25 -2.56 -3.58 0.70
CA ASN A 25 -2.47 -2.18 1.06
C ASN A 25 -2.42 -2.14 2.59
N ILE A 26 -1.51 -1.34 3.14
CA ILE A 26 -1.20 -1.35 4.57
C ILE A 26 -1.13 0.11 5.04
N LEU A 27 -1.83 0.40 6.14
CA LEU A 27 -1.63 1.63 6.90
C LEU A 27 -0.67 1.34 8.04
N VAL A 28 0.34 2.16 8.22
CA VAL A 28 1.37 1.96 9.27
C VAL A 28 1.59 3.22 10.07
N ASP A 29 2.00 3.03 11.32
CA ASP A 29 2.51 4.10 12.18
C ASP A 29 3.97 4.46 11.82
N GLU A 30 4.52 5.53 12.42
CA GLU A 30 5.90 5.99 12.24
C GLU A 30 6.95 4.94 12.61
N ASN A 31 6.61 4.01 13.50
CA ASN A 31 7.48 2.89 13.88
C ASN A 31 7.39 1.68 12.93
N GLY A 32 6.53 1.76 11.89
CA GLY A 32 6.25 0.67 10.96
C GLY A 32 5.22 -0.34 11.46
N VAL A 33 4.56 -0.07 12.60
CA VAL A 33 3.52 -0.95 13.16
C VAL A 33 2.28 -0.91 12.26
N PRO A 34 1.81 -2.04 11.72
CA PRO A 34 0.57 -2.08 10.93
C PRO A 34 -0.65 -1.67 11.77
N LEU A 35 -1.41 -0.68 11.28
CA LEU A 35 -2.64 -0.18 11.89
C LEU A 35 -3.90 -0.70 11.20
N SER A 36 -3.81 -0.93 9.88
CA SER A 36 -4.86 -1.56 9.09
C SER A 36 -4.28 -2.23 7.84
N LEU A 37 -5.03 -3.18 7.30
CA LEU A 37 -4.65 -4.00 6.16
C LEU A 37 -5.87 -4.26 5.29
N VAL A 38 -5.74 -3.99 3.99
CA VAL A 38 -6.78 -4.30 2.99
C VAL A 38 -6.14 -5.02 1.81
N VAL A 39 -6.73 -6.15 1.45
CA VAL A 39 -6.30 -6.97 0.32
C VAL A 39 -7.21 -6.67 -0.87
N THR A 40 -6.65 -6.24 -2.00
CA THR A 40 -7.41 -5.94 -3.23
C THR A 40 -6.94 -6.78 -4.40
N ALA A 41 -7.78 -6.87 -5.44
CA ALA A 41 -7.38 -7.46 -6.72
C ALA A 41 -6.28 -6.60 -7.38
N ALA A 42 -5.37 -7.21 -8.12
CA ALA A 42 -4.27 -6.47 -8.77
C ALA A 42 -4.74 -5.40 -9.78
N ASN A 43 -5.89 -5.60 -10.41
CA ASN A 43 -6.46 -4.65 -11.37
C ASN A 43 -7.16 -3.44 -10.70
N ARG A 44 -7.20 -3.37 -9.36
CA ARG A 44 -7.73 -2.20 -8.66
C ARG A 44 -6.64 -1.15 -8.48
N HIS A 45 -7.01 0.11 -8.69
CA HIS A 45 -6.15 1.25 -8.39
C HIS A 45 -6.00 1.40 -6.87
N ASP A 46 -4.78 1.70 -6.41
CA ASP A 46 -4.45 1.68 -4.98
C ASP A 46 -5.19 2.78 -4.21
N SER A 47 -5.50 3.91 -4.87
CA SER A 47 -6.32 4.98 -4.30
C SER A 47 -7.73 4.55 -3.90
N ALA A 48 -8.27 3.48 -4.48
CA ALA A 48 -9.57 2.92 -4.10
C ALA A 48 -9.50 2.16 -2.75
N ALA A 49 -8.31 1.72 -2.33
CA ALA A 49 -8.11 1.04 -1.06
C ALA A 49 -7.93 2.02 0.12
N LEU A 50 -7.79 3.32 -0.12
CA LEU A 50 -7.51 4.31 0.93
C LEU A 50 -8.65 4.38 1.96
N GLU A 51 -9.86 4.60 1.50
CA GLU A 51 -11.02 4.72 2.39
C GLU A 51 -11.24 3.48 3.28
N PRO A 52 -11.25 2.23 2.74
CA PRO A 52 -11.38 1.06 3.59
C PRO A 52 -10.18 0.86 4.52
N LEU A 53 -8.98 1.31 4.16
CA LEU A 53 -7.83 1.30 5.07
C LEU A 53 -8.00 2.24 6.25
N LEU A 54 -8.45 3.48 6.00
CA LEU A 54 -8.61 4.48 7.06
C LEU A 54 -9.76 4.08 8.01
N LYS A 55 -10.87 3.57 7.46
CA LYS A 55 -12.00 3.06 8.24
C LYS A 55 -11.67 1.77 9.01
N GLY A 56 -10.84 0.90 8.44
CA GLY A 56 -10.44 -0.37 9.04
C GLY A 56 -9.33 -0.27 10.09
N ARG A 57 -8.99 0.93 10.58
CA ARG A 57 -7.92 1.09 11.58
C ARG A 57 -8.32 0.54 12.94
N ILE A 58 -7.37 -0.14 13.58
CA ILE A 58 -7.57 -0.75 14.90
C ILE A 58 -7.66 0.31 16.01
N VAL A 59 -6.97 1.44 15.85
CA VAL A 59 -6.88 2.50 16.88
C VAL A 59 -7.42 3.79 16.31
N SER A 60 -8.48 4.38 16.86
CA SER A 60 -9.02 5.65 16.37
C SER A 60 -8.03 6.82 16.47
N PRO A 61 -8.14 7.87 15.62
CA PRO A 61 -7.31 9.04 15.73
C PRO A 61 -7.54 9.71 17.09
N ALA A 62 -6.45 10.12 17.75
CA ALA A 62 -6.55 10.87 18.99
C ALA A 62 -7.20 12.23 18.70
N ARG A 63 -8.43 12.46 19.18
CA ARG A 63 -9.21 13.69 18.94
C ARG A 63 -8.47 14.99 19.27
N LYS A 64 -7.47 14.94 20.16
CA LYS A 64 -6.73 16.11 20.65
C LYS A 64 -5.45 16.43 19.86
N ARG A 65 -5.02 15.60 18.90
CA ARG A 65 -3.78 15.81 18.15
C ARG A 65 -4.00 15.67 16.65
N LYS A 66 -3.47 16.62 15.88
CA LYS A 66 -3.43 16.53 14.42
C LYS A 66 -2.61 15.31 14.02
N GLN A 67 -3.23 14.35 13.34
CA GLN A 67 -2.54 13.18 12.79
C GLN A 67 -2.18 13.47 11.33
N ASN A 68 -0.89 13.41 11.01
CA ASN A 68 -0.40 13.58 9.65
C ASN A 68 -0.46 12.24 8.91
N LEU A 69 -0.96 12.24 7.68
CA LEU A 69 -0.99 11.06 6.82
C LEU A 69 -0.08 11.28 5.61
N CYS A 70 0.98 10.49 5.49
CA CYS A 70 1.85 10.51 4.32
C CYS A 70 1.29 9.60 3.23
N LEU A 71 1.08 10.15 2.04
CA LEU A 71 0.56 9.42 0.89
C LEU A 71 1.52 9.53 -0.31
N ASP A 72 1.46 8.55 -1.20
CA ASP A 72 2.21 8.60 -2.46
C ASP A 72 1.54 9.53 -3.48
N ALA A 73 2.29 9.95 -4.51
CA ALA A 73 1.79 10.76 -5.62
C ALA A 73 0.59 10.12 -6.34
N GLY A 74 0.47 8.79 -6.33
CA GLY A 74 -0.70 8.08 -6.87
C GLY A 74 -2.02 8.36 -6.12
N TYR A 75 -1.98 9.06 -4.99
CA TYR A 75 -3.16 9.44 -4.20
C TYR A 75 -3.57 10.92 -4.38
N VAL A 76 -3.01 11.64 -5.36
CA VAL A 76 -3.49 12.98 -5.72
C VAL A 76 -5.01 12.93 -5.98
N GLY A 77 -5.77 13.85 -5.37
CA GLY A 77 -7.24 13.87 -5.44
C GLY A 77 -7.94 13.06 -4.34
N LYS A 78 -7.20 12.53 -3.36
CA LYS A 78 -7.75 11.83 -2.18
C LYS A 78 -7.56 12.60 -0.87
N GLU A 79 -7.27 13.89 -0.95
CA GLU A 79 -7.12 14.80 0.18
C GLU A 79 -8.39 14.82 1.04
N ALA A 80 -9.56 15.00 0.40
CA ALA A 80 -10.85 15.01 1.08
C ALA A 80 -11.11 13.72 1.88
N THR A 81 -10.79 12.55 1.30
CA THR A 81 -10.93 11.26 1.99
C THR A 81 -10.05 11.18 3.23
N ALA A 82 -8.84 11.74 3.20
CA ALA A 82 -7.97 11.77 4.38
C ALA A 82 -8.52 12.71 5.47
N GLU A 83 -8.98 13.90 5.06
CA GLU A 83 -9.53 14.92 5.95
C GLU A 83 -10.82 14.47 6.64
N GLU A 84 -11.74 13.84 5.91
CA GLU A 84 -12.96 13.23 6.44
C GLU A 84 -12.68 12.16 7.51
N ASN A 85 -11.54 11.48 7.40
CA ASN A 85 -11.08 10.49 8.38
C ASN A 85 -10.20 11.10 9.49
N GLY A 86 -10.11 12.44 9.57
CA GLY A 86 -9.44 13.16 10.64
C GLY A 86 -7.92 13.27 10.49
N PHE A 87 -7.39 13.15 9.27
CA PHE A 87 -5.96 13.27 8.99
C PHE A 87 -5.64 14.53 8.19
N VAL A 88 -4.42 15.05 8.39
CA VAL A 88 -3.84 16.08 7.53
C VAL A 88 -3.04 15.37 6.43
N PRO A 89 -3.50 15.38 5.16
CA PRO A 89 -2.82 14.69 4.07
C PRO A 89 -1.51 15.39 3.70
N HIS A 90 -0.46 14.59 3.48
CA HIS A 90 0.81 15.01 2.91
C HIS A 90 1.09 14.16 1.67
N ILE A 91 0.63 14.66 0.51
CA ILE A 91 0.90 14.06 -0.80
C ILE A 91 2.02 14.87 -1.45
N ARG A 92 3.20 14.29 -1.61
CA ARG A 92 4.35 14.98 -2.25
C ARG A 92 5.00 14.12 -3.32
N PRO A 93 5.07 14.52 -4.60
CA PRO A 93 5.79 13.74 -5.59
C PRO A 93 7.26 13.51 -5.19
N ARG A 94 7.83 12.38 -5.63
CA ARG A 94 9.19 11.94 -5.27
C ARG A 94 10.26 13.00 -5.55
N GLY A 95 10.07 13.81 -6.59
CA GLY A 95 10.96 14.91 -6.95
C GLY A 95 10.97 16.06 -5.93
N GLU A 96 9.81 16.42 -5.38
CA GLU A 96 9.71 17.46 -4.34
C GLU A 96 10.28 17.00 -3.01
N GLU A 97 10.10 15.72 -2.66
CA GLU A 97 10.69 15.14 -1.46
C GLU A 97 12.22 15.19 -1.52
N LYS A 98 12.81 14.85 -2.68
CA LYS A 98 14.27 14.94 -2.88
C LYS A 98 14.78 16.38 -2.76
N LYS A 99 14.05 17.36 -3.31
CA LYS A 99 14.38 18.79 -3.15
C LYS A 99 14.28 19.22 -1.70
N ALA A 100 13.23 18.83 -0.98
CA ALA A 100 13.05 19.17 0.43
C ALA A 100 14.14 18.60 1.34
N ILE A 101 14.62 17.38 1.07
CA ILE A 101 15.77 16.79 1.77
C ILE A 101 17.04 17.60 1.49
N ALA A 102 17.26 18.02 0.25
CA ALA A 102 18.43 18.82 -0.14
C ALA A 102 18.40 20.24 0.45
N THR A 103 17.23 20.86 0.54
CA THR A 103 17.06 22.22 1.04
C THR A 103 17.00 22.29 2.57
N ASN A 104 16.44 21.27 3.24
CA ASN A 104 16.29 21.28 4.70
C ASN A 104 16.90 20.01 5.32
N PRO A 105 18.09 20.11 5.95
CA PRO A 105 18.76 18.98 6.62
C PRO A 105 17.94 18.34 7.75
N LYS A 106 16.95 19.05 8.33
CA LYS A 106 16.08 18.53 9.38
C LYS A 106 14.87 17.76 8.84
N PHE A 107 14.62 17.80 7.53
CA PHE A 107 13.48 17.12 6.92
C PHE A 107 13.71 15.60 6.87
N LYS A 108 12.78 14.83 7.45
CA LYS A 108 12.81 13.37 7.43
C LYS A 108 11.71 12.85 6.51
N ALA A 109 12.10 12.23 5.41
CA ALA A 109 11.21 11.43 4.58
C ALA A 109 10.67 10.24 5.40
N ARG A 110 9.34 10.06 5.41
CA ARG A 110 8.68 9.00 6.21
C ARG A 110 8.12 7.86 5.36
N ARG A 111 8.20 7.94 4.03
CA ARG A 111 7.69 6.91 3.10
C ARG A 111 8.32 5.54 3.30
N TRP A 112 9.64 5.51 3.56
CA TRP A 112 10.41 4.27 3.70
C TRP A 112 9.87 3.34 4.80
N VAL A 113 9.10 3.88 5.76
CA VAL A 113 8.47 3.11 6.83
C VAL A 113 7.42 2.13 6.28
N VAL A 114 6.63 2.54 5.27
CA VAL A 114 5.65 1.67 4.61
C VAL A 114 6.37 0.56 3.85
N GLU A 115 7.44 0.89 3.14
CA GLU A 115 8.26 -0.07 2.39
C GLU A 115 8.94 -1.08 3.33
N LEU A 116 9.43 -0.62 4.48
CA LEU A 116 9.98 -1.48 5.53
C LEU A 116 8.94 -2.46 6.05
N ALA A 117 7.73 -1.99 6.38
CA ALA A 117 6.65 -2.86 6.84
C ALA A 117 6.28 -3.88 5.77
N GLN A 118 6.18 -3.46 4.50
CA GLN A 118 5.92 -4.34 3.36
C GLN A 118 7.03 -5.41 3.20
N SER A 119 8.28 -5.05 3.47
CA SER A 119 9.42 -5.98 3.48
C SER A 119 9.28 -7.07 4.56
N TRP A 120 8.78 -6.73 5.76
CA TRP A 120 8.52 -7.74 6.80
C TRP A 120 7.46 -8.75 6.35
N PHE A 121 6.38 -8.29 5.70
CA PHE A 121 5.40 -9.19 5.11
C PHE A 121 6.00 -10.10 4.02
N ASN A 122 7.02 -9.64 3.30
CA ASN A 122 7.69 -10.46 2.28
C ASN A 122 8.65 -11.50 2.87
N ARG A 123 9.07 -11.35 4.13
CA ARG A 123 9.88 -12.37 4.84
C ARG A 123 9.05 -13.60 5.24
N TYR A 124 7.73 -13.46 5.36
CA TYR A 124 6.85 -14.60 5.54
C TYR A 124 6.69 -15.35 4.21
N LEU A 125 7.54 -16.36 4.00
CA LEU A 125 7.53 -17.22 2.80
C LEU A 125 6.15 -17.81 2.48
N LYS A 126 5.32 -18.04 3.51
CA LYS A 126 3.97 -18.54 3.34
C LYS A 126 3.04 -17.56 2.60
N LEU A 127 3.35 -16.26 2.58
CA LEU A 127 2.59 -15.23 1.85
C LEU A 127 3.04 -15.06 0.38
N VAL A 128 4.27 -15.46 0.04
CA VAL A 128 4.89 -15.19 -1.26
C VAL A 128 5.49 -16.48 -1.86
N PRO A 129 4.91 -17.05 -2.94
CA PRO A 129 3.73 -16.60 -3.68
C PRO A 129 2.41 -16.94 -2.96
N ARG A 130 1.31 -16.26 -3.32
CA ARG A 130 -0.03 -16.60 -2.81
C ARG A 130 -0.41 -18.01 -3.26
N ARG A 131 -0.47 -18.95 -2.31
CA ARG A 131 -0.97 -20.32 -2.53
C ARG A 131 -2.42 -20.52 -2.08
N GLU A 132 -2.98 -19.55 -1.38
CA GLU A 132 -4.33 -19.62 -0.83
C GLU A 132 -5.40 -19.54 -1.92
N LYS A 133 -6.25 -20.58 -2.00
CA LYS A 133 -7.34 -20.68 -2.99
C LYS A 133 -8.40 -19.61 -2.79
N THR A 134 -8.81 -19.35 -1.55
CA THR A 134 -9.87 -18.39 -1.24
C THR A 134 -9.30 -17.03 -0.83
N HIS A 135 -10.05 -15.96 -1.09
CA HIS A 135 -9.68 -14.62 -0.62
C HIS A 135 -9.71 -14.53 0.92
N ARG A 136 -10.70 -15.15 1.56
CA ARG A 136 -10.84 -15.17 3.03
C ARG A 136 -9.63 -15.81 3.71
N SER A 137 -9.16 -16.96 3.21
CA SER A 137 -7.95 -17.62 3.74
C SER A 137 -6.71 -16.74 3.61
N TYR A 138 -6.55 -16.04 2.48
CA TYR A 138 -5.41 -15.14 2.28
C TYR A 138 -5.47 -13.92 3.20
N VAL A 139 -6.65 -13.33 3.38
CA VAL A 139 -6.85 -12.23 4.33
C VAL A 139 -6.50 -12.68 5.74
N ALA A 140 -7.04 -13.82 6.20
CA ALA A 140 -6.77 -14.36 7.53
C ALA A 140 -5.25 -14.59 7.76
N LEU A 141 -4.57 -15.19 6.79
CA LEU A 141 -3.13 -15.43 6.85
C LEU A 141 -2.32 -14.12 6.89
N THR A 142 -2.74 -13.11 6.13
CA THR A 142 -2.06 -11.81 6.13
C THR A 142 -2.32 -11.05 7.43
N THR A 143 -3.51 -11.15 8.01
CA THR A 143 -3.82 -10.61 9.33
C THR A 143 -3.02 -11.30 10.44
N LEU A 144 -2.81 -12.62 10.35
CA LEU A 144 -1.94 -13.35 11.27
C LEU A 144 -0.49 -12.83 11.19
N ALA A 145 0.05 -12.67 9.98
CA ALA A 145 1.38 -12.09 9.79
C ALA A 145 1.47 -10.66 10.34
N ALA A 146 0.44 -9.83 10.14
CA ALA A 146 0.35 -8.49 10.72
C ALA A 146 0.42 -8.55 12.26
N SER A 147 -0.33 -9.46 12.88
CA SER A 147 -0.35 -9.65 14.33
C SER A 147 1.02 -10.05 14.88
N MET A 148 1.73 -10.96 14.20
CA MET A 148 3.10 -11.34 14.58
C MET A 148 4.09 -10.18 14.45
N ILE A 149 3.97 -9.37 13.40
CA ILE A 149 4.79 -8.15 13.23
C ILE A 149 4.53 -7.18 14.38
N ILE A 150 3.26 -6.93 14.72
CA ILE A 150 2.88 -6.04 15.82
C ILE A 150 3.49 -6.55 17.13
N LEU A 151 3.32 -7.84 17.45
CA LEU A 151 3.86 -8.46 18.67
C LEU A 151 5.37 -8.25 18.78
N ASN A 152 6.12 -8.55 17.71
CA ASN A 152 7.57 -8.36 17.69
C ASN A 152 7.99 -6.90 17.89
N LYS A 153 7.24 -5.96 17.33
CA LYS A 153 7.53 -4.53 17.47
C LYS A 153 7.22 -4.01 18.87
N VAL A 154 6.08 -4.40 19.44
CA VAL A 154 5.68 -4.04 20.81
C VAL A 154 6.72 -4.58 21.80
N MET A 155 7.15 -5.83 21.67
CA MET A 155 8.19 -6.40 22.54
C MET A 155 9.53 -5.67 22.47
N VAL A 156 9.86 -5.02 21.35
CA VAL A 156 11.10 -4.23 21.22
C VAL A 156 10.92 -2.80 21.75
N ILE A 157 9.74 -2.20 21.59
CA ILE A 157 9.45 -0.82 22.03
C ILE A 157 9.30 -0.73 23.55
N TYR A 158 8.68 -1.74 24.17
CA TYR A 158 8.39 -1.76 25.62
C TYR A 158 9.40 -2.60 26.43
N ARG A 159 10.53 -2.95 25.83
CA ARG A 159 11.66 -3.58 26.53
C ARG A 159 12.68 -2.52 26.91
#